data_AF-A0A528FIQ7-F1
#
_entry.id   AF-A0A528FIQ7-F1
#
_cell.length_a   1.000
_cell.length_b   1.000
_cell.length_c   1.000
_cell.angle_alpha   90.00
_cell.angle_beta   90.00
_cell.angle_gamma   90.00
#
_symmetry.space_group_name_H-M   'P 1'
#
loop_
_entity.id
_entity.type
_entity.pdbx_description
1 polymer ?
#
loop_
_entity_poly.entity_id
_entity_poly.type
_entity_poly.pdbx_seq_one_letter_code
_entity_poly.pdbx_strand_id
1 'polypeptide(L)' 'RYTCAGGTTSIDLMLEIVRGDFGSSLANGVANQFQHERIRSAGDRQRVGPERDLTGKSEKLRRIVELMADHLDEPLSA' A
#
# COMPACT_ATOMS: atom_id res chain seq x y z
N ARG A 1 -4.03 -9.20 11.91
CA ARG A 1 -3.57 -7.81 12.10
C ARG A 1 -3.64 -7.13 10.74
N TYR A 2 -4.26 -5.96 10.63
CA TYR A 2 -4.38 -5.22 9.37
C TYR A 2 -3.52 -3.95 9.40
N THR A 3 -2.81 -3.68 8.31
CA THR A 3 -1.97 -2.48 8.16
C THR A 3 -2.12 -1.93 6.75
N CYS A 4 -2.07 -0.61 6.60
CA CYS A 4 -2.05 0.07 5.31
C CYS A 4 -1.11 1.29 5.39
N ALA A 5 -0.62 1.75 4.24
CA ALA A 5 0.32 2.86 4.16
C ALA A 5 -0.22 3.97 3.27
N GLY A 6 -0.60 5.10 3.87
CA GLY A 6 -1.12 6.27 3.17
C GLY A 6 -2.54 6.65 3.59
N GLY A 7 -2.93 7.89 3.26
CA GLY A 7 -4.22 8.46 3.71
C GLY A 7 -5.45 7.82 3.06
N THR A 8 -5.35 7.39 1.79
CA THR A 8 -6.46 6.79 1.05
C THR A 8 -6.48 5.25 1.12
N THR A 9 -5.36 4.62 1.47
CA THR A 9 -5.25 3.16 1.51
C THR A 9 -6.01 2.52 2.68
N SER A 10 -6.36 3.31 3.70
CA SER A 10 -7.22 2.85 4.79
C SER A 10 -8.65 2.58 4.32
N ILE A 11 -9.16 3.38 3.38
CA ILE A 11 -10.47 3.16 2.73
C ILE A 11 -10.41 1.93 1.83
N ASP A 12 -9.34 1.79 1.03
CA ASP A 12 -9.14 0.59 0.20
C ASP A 12 -9.15 -0.69 1.06
N LEU A 13 -8.41 -0.68 2.17
CA LEU A 13 -8.35 -1.80 3.11
C LEU A 13 -9.72 -2.07 3.77
N MET A 14 -10.44 -1.03 4.18
CA MET A 14 -11.79 -1.18 4.75
C MET A 14 -12.76 -1.80 3.72
N LEU A 15 -12.75 -1.32 2.48
CA LEU A 15 -13.61 -1.83 1.40
C LEU A 15 -13.26 -3.28 1.05
N GLU A 16 -11.98 -3.66 1.13
CA GLU A 16 -11.54 -5.06 0.97
C GLU A 16 -12.11 -5.97 2.06
N ILE A 17 -12.02 -5.55 3.33
CA ILE A 17 -12.55 -6.32 4.46
C ILE A 17 -14.07 -6.49 4.31
N VAL A 18 -14.79 -5.41 4.02
CA VAL A 18 -16.25 -5.46 3.79
C VAL A 18 -16.60 -6.40 2.63
N ARG A 19 -15.82 -6.37 1.54
CA ARG A 19 -16.03 -7.26 0.39
C ARG A 19 -15.80 -8.72 0.75
N GLY A 20 -14.77 -9.02 1.53
CA GLY A 20 -14.48 -10.38 2.01
C GLY A 20 -15.58 -10.93 2.91
N ASP A 21 -16.09 -10.11 3.83
CA ASP A 21 -17.06 -10.53 4.85
C ASP A 21 -18.51 -10.54 4.34
N PHE A 22 -18.89 -9.61 3.45
CA PHE A 22 -20.28 -9.37 3.05
C PHE A 22 -20.52 -9.38 1.53
N GLY A 23 -19.47 -9.59 0.74
CA GLY A 23 -19.55 -9.63 -0.71
C GLY A 23 -19.53 -8.26 -1.40
N SER A 24 -19.36 -8.30 -2.71
CA SER A 24 -19.10 -7.13 -3.55
C SER A 24 -20.26 -6.13 -3.62
N SER A 25 -21.51 -6.58 -3.50
CA SER A 25 -22.66 -5.68 -3.58
C SER A 25 -22.68 -4.67 -2.43
N LEU A 26 -22.42 -5.13 -1.20
CA LEU A 26 -22.39 -4.24 -0.04
C LEU A 26 -21.17 -3.32 -0.09
N ALA A 27 -20.00 -3.87 -0.42
CA ALA A 27 -18.77 -3.08 -0.54
C ALA A 27 -18.91 -1.94 -1.56
N ASN A 28 -19.53 -2.19 -2.71
CA ASN A 28 -19.81 -1.15 -3.71
C ASN A 28 -20.79 -0.09 -3.20
N GLY A 29 -21.82 -0.49 -2.45
CA GLY A 29 -22.73 0.44 -1.79
C GLY A 29 -22.03 1.37 -0.79
N VAL A 30 -21.10 0.82 0.01
CA VAL A 30 -20.27 1.58 0.94
C VAL A 30 -19.33 2.52 0.19
N ALA A 31 -18.64 2.04 -0.85
CA ALA A 31 -17.74 2.85 -1.68
C ALA A 31 -18.45 4.09 -2.26
N ASN A 32 -19.70 3.93 -2.70
CA ASN A 32 -20.53 5.03 -3.22
C ASN A 32 -20.82 6.11 -2.17
N GLN A 33 -20.97 5.76 -0.89
CA GLN A 33 -21.17 6.75 0.18
C GLN A 33 -19.96 7.69 0.36
N PHE A 34 -18.77 7.21 0.02
CA PHE A 34 -17.53 7.98 0.09
C PHE A 34 -17.10 8.59 -1.25
N GLN A 35 -17.97 8.55 -2.28
CA GLN A 35 -17.63 8.95 -3.65
C GLN A 35 -16.33 8.27 -4.15
N HIS A 36 -16.11 7.03 -3.72
CA HIS A 36 -14.90 6.29 -4.03
C HIS A 36 -15.09 5.55 -5.36
N GLU A 37 -14.51 6.09 -6.43
CA GLU A 37 -14.77 5.71 -7.83
C GLU A 37 -14.58 4.21 -8.12
N ARG A 38 -13.60 3.56 -7.47
CA ARG A 38 -13.23 2.15 -7.69
C ARG A 38 -12.70 1.52 -6.40
N ILE A 39 -13.13 0.30 -6.08
CA ILE A 39 -12.41 -0.55 -5.10
C ILE A 39 -11.17 -1.13 -5.79
N ARG A 40 -9.99 -0.91 -5.22
CA ARG A 40 -8.73 -1.42 -5.80
C ARG A 40 -8.67 -2.95 -5.76
N SER A 41 -8.00 -3.51 -6.77
CA SER A 41 -7.64 -4.93 -6.80
C SER A 41 -6.23 -5.15 -6.28
N ALA A 42 -5.90 -6.38 -5.86
CA ALA A 42 -4.53 -6.74 -5.45
C ALA A 42 -3.49 -6.56 -6.58
N GLY A 43 -3.93 -6.58 -7.84
CA GLY A 43 -3.06 -6.33 -9.01
C GLY A 43 -2.89 -4.85 -9.36
N ASP A 44 -3.56 -3.95 -8.64
CA ASP A 44 -3.43 -2.53 -8.90
C ASP A 44 -2.03 -2.07 -8.50
N ARG A 45 -1.31 -1.47 -9.46
CA ARG A 45 0.02 -0.93 -9.16
C ARG A 45 -0.08 0.05 -8.00
N GLN A 46 0.69 -0.21 -6.95
CA GLN A 46 0.91 0.80 -5.93
C GLN A 46 1.52 2.01 -6.61
N ARG A 47 0.96 3.20 -6.37
CA ARG A 47 1.52 4.45 -6.88
C ARG A 47 2.97 4.53 -6.39
N VAL A 48 3.91 4.46 -7.33
CA VAL A 48 5.32 4.64 -7.02
C VAL A 48 5.47 6.06 -6.51
N GLY A 49 5.94 6.20 -5.26
CA GLY A 49 6.30 7.50 -4.72
C GLY A 49 7.41 8.15 -5.56
N PRO A 50 7.73 9.43 -5.34
CA PRO A 50 8.92 10.01 -5.93
C PRO A 50 10.13 9.11 -5.64
N GLU A 51 11.07 9.05 -6.60
CA GLU A 51 12.35 8.38 -6.34
C GLU A 51 12.94 8.90 -5.03
N ARG A 52 13.53 7.98 -4.26
CA ARG A 52 14.17 8.33 -3.00
C ARG A 52 15.37 9.23 -3.30
N ASP A 53 15.21 10.53 -3.15
CA ASP A 53 16.34 11.46 -3.20
C ASP A 53 17.21 11.27 -1.96
N LEU A 54 18.38 10.66 -2.16
CA LEU A 54 19.38 10.42 -1.12
C LEU A 54 20.54 11.42 -1.21
N THR A 55 20.42 12.49 -2.01
CA THR A 55 21.44 13.52 -2.13
C THR A 55 21.69 14.18 -0.76
N GLY A 56 22.96 14.28 -0.36
CA GLY A 56 23.36 14.85 0.93
C GLY A 56 23.08 13.95 2.16
N LYS A 57 22.66 12.69 1.96
CA LYS A 57 22.52 11.71 3.06
C LYS A 57 23.84 10.98 3.33
N SER A 58 23.96 10.39 4.51
CA SER A 58 25.16 9.64 4.91
C SER A 58 25.34 8.37 4.08
N GLU A 59 26.58 7.95 3.90
CA GLU A 59 26.93 6.71 3.21
C GLU A 59 26.23 5.48 3.82
N LYS A 60 26.15 5.44 5.16
CA LYS A 60 25.45 4.38 5.90
C LYS A 60 23.97 4.29 5.51
N LEU A 61 23.27 5.42 5.38
CA LEU A 61 21.87 5.41 4.97
C LEU A 61 21.73 4.90 3.53
N ARG A 62 22.59 5.38 2.62
CA ARG A 62 22.59 4.93 1.22
C ARG A 62 22.78 3.42 1.13
N ARG A 63 23.75 2.88 1.87
CA ARG A 63 24.03 1.43 1.89
C ARG A 63 22.86 0.60 2.44
N ILE A 64 22.17 1.10 3.46
CA ILE A 64 21.00 0.41 4.02
C ILE A 64 19.84 0.41 3.00
N VAL A 65 19.61 1.53 2.30
CA VAL A 65 18.55 1.60 1.29
C VAL A 65 18.83 0.66 0.12
N GLU A 66 20.08 0.58 -0.36
CA GLU A 66 20.51 -0.41 -1.36
C GLU A 66 20.26 -1.84 -0.86
N LEU A 67 20.71 -2.15 0.36
CA LEU A 67 20.53 -3.48 0.95
C LEU A 67 19.05 -3.85 1.07
N MET A 68 18.17 -2.91 1.44
CA MET A 68 16.73 -3.12 1.47
C MET A 68 16.13 -3.35 0.08
N ALA A 69 16.62 -2.63 -0.95
CA ALA A 69 16.13 -2.76 -2.31
C ALA A 69 16.50 -4.12 -2.94
N ASP A 70 17.69 -4.64 -2.63
CA ASP A 70 18.17 -5.94 -3.10
C ASP A 70 17.43 -7.13 -2.46
N HIS A 71 16.69 -6.89 -1.36
CA HIS A 71 16.03 -7.92 -0.54
C HIS A 71 14.53 -7.64 -0.35
N LEU A 72 13.86 -7.07 -1.36
CA LEU A 72 12.42 -6.78 -1.29
C LEU A 72 11.56 -8.05 -1.24
N ASP A 73 11.94 -9.09 -1.98
CA ASP A 73 11.20 -10.36 -2.04
C ASP A 73 11.55 -11.29 -0.87
N GLU A 74 12.81 -11.29 -0.43
CA GLU A 74 13.32 -12.10 0.70
C GLU A 74 14.03 -11.21 1.73
N PRO A 75 13.29 -10.65 2.71
CA PRO A 75 13.87 -9.75 3.71
C PRO A 75 14.87 -10.46 4.64
N LEU A 76 15.97 -9.77 4.97
CA LEU A 76 17.02 -10.30 5.86
C LEU A 76 16.57 -10.52 7.32
N SER A 77 15.50 -9.85 7.75
CA SER A 77 14.87 -10.04 9.07
C SER A 77 13.37 -9.82 8.96
N ALA A 78 12.59 -10.66 9.65
CA ALA A 78 11.12 -10.57 9.75
C ALA A 78 10.67 -9.86 11.04
#